data_AF-I9KRV0-F1
#
_entry.id   AF-I9KRV0-F1
#
_cell.length_a   1.000
_cell.length_b   1.000
_cell.length_c   1.000
_cell.angle_alpha   90.00
_cell.angle_beta   90.00
_cell.angle_gamma   90.00
#
_symmetry.space_group_name_H-M   'P 1'
#
loop_
_entity.id
_entity.type
_entity.pdbx_description
1 polymer ?
#
loop_
_entity_poly.entity_id
_entity_poly.type
_entity_poly.pdbx_seq_one_letter_code
_entity_poly.pdbx_strand_id
1 'polypeptide(L)'
;MLIQSVIEQRPFYKKMRRSIGFRGGKIIYIDKSQEVKEKGLIYGKLLKSDKYGLSGKPDYIYQLGEELVPVELKSSEADDSPYYKDVMQLVAYFLIIEDVYQKRVKRGRIVYRNTMFEVYNRRHLRKELFNILKQMEKMQEGDYYPEVNPSFALCRFCLCRDTVCEIYKNTSK
;
A
#
# COMPACT_ATOMS: atom_id res chain seq x y z
N MET A 1 -30.52 -0.98 8.36
CA MET A 1 -30.15 -0.71 6.94
C MET A 1 -29.66 0.72 6.69
N LEU A 2 -30.25 1.78 7.28
CA LEU A 2 -29.79 3.17 7.08
C LEU A 2 -28.37 3.50 7.59
N ILE A 3 -27.91 2.89 8.67
CA ILE A 3 -26.60 3.21 9.27
C ILE A 3 -25.44 2.68 8.39
N GLN A 4 -25.61 1.51 7.78
CA GLN A 4 -24.58 0.89 6.93
C GLN A 4 -24.34 1.72 5.66
N SER A 5 -25.41 2.24 5.04
CA SER A 5 -25.33 3.11 3.85
C SER A 5 -24.69 4.47 4.14
N VAL A 6 -24.83 5.01 5.36
CA VAL A 6 -24.15 6.25 5.77
C VAL A 6 -22.67 6.01 6.11
N ILE A 7 -22.31 4.83 6.65
CA ILE A 7 -20.92 4.43 6.89
C ILE A 7 -20.16 4.21 5.57
N GLU A 8 -20.83 3.71 4.53
CA GLU A 8 -20.26 3.51 3.19
C GLU A 8 -20.06 4.82 2.42
N GLN A 9 -20.78 5.90 2.76
CA GLN A 9 -20.59 7.22 2.15
C GLN A 9 -19.39 8.00 2.72
N ARG A 10 -18.84 7.61 3.88
CA ARG A 10 -17.63 8.26 4.39
C ARG A 10 -16.42 7.79 3.60
N PRO A 11 -15.55 8.70 3.12
CA PRO A 11 -14.33 8.30 2.45
C PRO A 11 -13.54 7.34 3.34
N PHE A 12 -12.96 6.30 2.75
CA PHE A 12 -12.12 5.34 3.45
C PHE A 12 -10.80 5.97 3.94
N TYR A 13 -10.58 7.25 3.66
CA TYR A 13 -9.41 8.00 4.05
C TYR A 13 -9.76 9.36 4.66
N LYS A 14 -8.81 9.95 5.38
CA LYS A 14 -8.85 11.32 5.88
C LYS A 14 -7.56 12.05 5.48
N LYS A 15 -7.69 13.17 4.76
CA LYS A 15 -6.56 14.07 4.45
C LYS A 15 -6.12 14.79 5.73
N MET A 16 -4.82 14.89 5.94
CA MET A 16 -4.22 15.55 7.11
C MET A 16 -3.00 16.37 6.68
N ARG A 17 -2.60 17.34 7.52
CA ARG A 17 -1.30 17.99 7.35
C ARG A 17 -0.18 16.97 7.49
N ARG A 18 0.82 17.07 6.61
CA ARG A 18 1.94 16.13 6.54
C ARG A 18 2.63 15.96 7.89
N SER A 19 2.68 14.72 8.37
CA SER A 19 3.46 14.30 9.53
C SER A 19 3.82 12.82 9.39
N ILE A 20 5.06 12.45 9.69
CA ILE A 20 5.51 11.05 9.65
C ILE A 20 5.24 10.37 10.99
N GLY A 21 5.46 11.10 12.09
CA GLY A 21 5.39 10.55 13.44
C GLY A 21 3.99 10.56 14.06
N PHE A 22 3.92 9.88 15.21
CA PHE A 22 2.78 9.91 16.10
C PHE A 22 3.22 10.44 17.46
N ARG A 23 2.51 11.42 17.99
CA ARG A 23 2.75 11.88 19.36
C ARG A 23 2.46 10.72 20.32
N GLY A 24 3.46 10.32 21.10
CA GLY A 24 3.36 9.18 22.02
C GLY A 24 3.40 7.80 21.36
N GLY A 25 3.67 7.71 20.06
CA GLY A 25 3.81 6.43 19.37
C GLY A 25 5.23 5.90 19.40
N LYS A 26 5.39 4.61 19.69
CA LYS A 26 6.68 3.93 19.64
C LYS A 26 6.90 3.37 18.24
N ILE A 27 8.08 3.57 17.66
CA ILE A 27 8.43 2.90 16.41
C ILE A 27 8.90 1.47 16.71
N ILE A 28 8.40 0.48 15.96
CA ILE A 28 8.75 -0.93 16.15
C ILE A 28 9.37 -1.58 14.90
N TYR A 29 9.25 -0.91 13.75
CA TYR A 29 9.84 -1.33 12.49
C TYR A 29 10.29 -0.12 11.67
N ILE A 30 11.43 -0.23 10.98
CA ILE A 30 11.95 0.75 10.00
C ILE A 30 12.56 0.02 8.79
N ASP A 31 12.22 0.41 7.56
CA ASP A 31 12.91 -0.07 6.34
C ASP A 31 14.19 0.72 6.05
N LYS A 32 15.14 0.67 6.99
CA LYS A 32 16.50 1.18 6.81
C LYS A 32 17.49 0.22 7.42
N SER A 33 18.63 0.04 6.76
CA SER A 33 19.79 -0.57 7.38
C SER A 33 20.37 0.40 8.43
N GLN A 34 20.64 -0.12 9.62
CA GLN A 34 21.44 0.57 10.63
C GLN A 34 22.47 -0.40 11.21
N GLU A 35 23.66 0.12 11.47
CA GLU A 35 24.77 -0.62 12.10
C GLU A 35 24.49 -0.86 13.59
N VAL A 36 23.97 0.15 14.29
CA VAL A 36 23.58 0.07 15.70
C VAL A 36 22.07 -0.14 15.78
N LYS A 37 21.65 -1.30 16.33
CA LYS A 37 20.23 -1.65 16.45
C LYS A 37 19.71 -1.33 17.84
N GLU A 38 18.63 -0.56 17.91
CA GLU A 38 17.89 -0.35 19.16
C GLU A 38 17.15 -1.63 19.60
N LYS A 39 17.16 -1.92 20.90
CA LYS A 39 16.49 -3.10 21.45
C LYS A 39 14.98 -3.01 21.24
N GLY A 40 14.42 -4.00 20.55
CA GLY A 40 12.98 -4.08 20.27
C GLY A 40 12.52 -3.31 19.04
N LEU A 41 13.46 -2.79 18.22
CA LEU A 41 13.19 -2.18 16.92
C LEU A 41 13.70 -3.10 15.79
N ILE A 42 12.86 -3.34 14.79
CA ILE A 42 13.18 -4.18 13.64
C ILE A 42 13.65 -3.30 12.48
N TYR A 43 14.77 -3.66 11.86
CA TYR A 43 15.39 -2.89 10.77
C TYR A 43 15.45 -3.71 9.48
N GLY A 44 14.86 -3.17 8.40
CA GLY A 44 14.99 -3.65 7.02
C GLY A 44 14.53 -5.08 6.75
N LYS A 45 13.81 -5.71 7.70
CA LYS A 45 13.40 -7.11 7.63
C LYS A 45 12.24 -7.27 6.66
N LEU A 46 12.41 -8.10 5.62
CA LEU A 46 11.29 -8.50 4.76
C LEU A 46 10.20 -9.20 5.59
N LEU A 47 9.02 -8.61 5.65
CA LEU A 47 7.85 -9.20 6.28
C LEU A 47 7.16 -10.10 5.26
N LYS A 48 6.77 -11.31 5.68
CA LYS A 48 6.14 -12.32 4.83
C LYS A 48 4.87 -12.81 5.50
N SER A 49 3.79 -12.87 4.73
CA SER A 49 2.52 -13.48 5.10
C SER A 49 2.32 -14.71 4.23
N ASP A 50 2.44 -15.88 4.86
CA ASP A 50 2.20 -17.16 4.19
C ASP A 50 0.72 -17.33 3.88
N LYS A 51 -0.17 -16.80 4.75
CA LYS A 51 -1.62 -16.87 4.59
C LYS A 51 -2.12 -16.23 3.29
N TYR A 52 -1.50 -15.13 2.88
CA TYR A 52 -1.92 -14.35 1.71
C TYR A 52 -0.93 -14.43 0.55
N GLY A 53 0.18 -15.16 0.69
CA GLY A 53 1.25 -15.20 -0.31
C GLY A 53 1.90 -13.83 -0.56
N LEU A 54 1.90 -12.95 0.43
CA LEU A 54 2.39 -11.57 0.31
C LEU A 54 3.70 -11.37 1.04
N SER A 55 4.57 -10.53 0.50
CA SER A 55 5.74 -10.05 1.22
C SER A 55 6.04 -8.59 0.90
N GLY A 56 6.70 -7.90 1.82
CA GLY A 56 7.09 -6.51 1.61
C GLY A 56 7.77 -5.87 2.82
N LYS A 57 8.21 -4.62 2.63
CA LYS A 57 8.89 -3.81 3.63
C LYS A 57 8.18 -2.46 3.75
N PRO A 58 7.29 -2.27 4.74
CA PRO A 58 6.71 -0.94 4.97
C PRO A 58 7.80 0.03 5.44
N ASP A 59 7.76 1.32 5.10
CA ASP A 59 8.79 2.26 5.55
C ASP A 59 8.91 2.30 7.08
N TYR A 60 7.76 2.35 7.77
CA TYR A 60 7.69 2.30 9.22
C TYR A 60 6.47 1.53 9.72
N ILE A 61 6.57 0.98 10.92
CA ILE A 61 5.41 0.56 11.72
C ILE A 61 5.50 1.24 13.09
N TYR A 62 4.46 2.02 13.41
CA TYR A 62 4.28 2.60 14.73
C TYR A 62 3.33 1.75 15.57
N GLN A 63 3.62 1.67 16.87
CA GLN A 63 2.75 1.11 17.88
C GLN A 63 2.12 2.25 18.71
N LEU A 64 0.78 2.28 18.75
CA LEU A 64 -0.04 3.19 19.53
C LEU A 64 -0.90 2.37 20.50
N GLY A 65 -0.40 2.17 21.72
CA GLY A 65 -0.97 1.18 22.62
C GLY A 65 -0.91 -0.21 21.99
N GLU A 66 -2.07 -0.79 21.68
CA GLU A 66 -2.16 -2.10 21.01
C GLU A 66 -2.24 -2.02 19.48
N GLU A 67 -2.52 -0.84 18.93
CA GLU A 67 -2.67 -0.64 17.48
C GLU A 67 -1.30 -0.60 16.80
N LEU A 68 -1.15 -1.37 15.72
CA LEU A 68 -0.03 -1.25 14.79
C LEU A 68 -0.47 -0.42 13.58
N VAL A 69 0.29 0.62 13.26
CA VAL A 69 -0.02 1.57 12.19
C VAL A 69 1.15 1.62 11.21
N PRO A 70 1.04 0.98 10.03
CA PRO A 70 2.04 1.13 8.99
C PRO A 70 2.01 2.54 8.39
N VAL A 71 3.19 3.04 8.04
CA VAL A 71 3.38 4.30 7.35
C VAL A 71 4.18 4.03 6.08
N GLU A 72 3.66 4.52 4.96
CA GLU A 72 4.27 4.46 3.64
C GLU A 72 4.64 5.89 3.19
N LEU A 73 5.89 6.09 2.78
CA LEU A 73 6.38 7.36 2.28
C LEU A 73 6.32 7.40 0.74
N LYS A 74 5.96 8.57 0.20
CA LYS A 74 5.92 8.81 -1.25
C LYS A 74 6.67 10.08 -1.59
N SER A 75 7.51 9.98 -2.62
CA SER A 75 8.25 11.11 -3.18
C SER A 75 7.40 11.99 -4.08
N SER A 76 6.20 11.54 -4.47
CA SER A 76 5.23 12.35 -5.22
C SER A 76 4.45 13.29 -4.30
N GLU A 77 3.78 14.26 -4.92
CA GLU A 77 2.73 15.05 -4.29
C GLU A 77 1.36 14.41 -4.55
N ALA A 78 0.37 14.79 -3.75
CA ALA A 78 -1.02 14.40 -3.96
C ALA A 78 -1.94 15.55 -3.51
N ASP A 79 -3.04 15.74 -4.21
CA ASP A 79 -3.98 16.82 -3.93
C ASP A 79 -5.07 16.31 -2.99
N ASP A 80 -6.26 15.99 -3.50
CA ASP A 80 -7.44 15.75 -2.66
C ASP A 80 -7.67 14.30 -2.25
N SER A 81 -6.96 13.37 -2.87
CA SER A 81 -7.07 11.94 -2.58
C SER A 81 -5.71 11.24 -2.69
N PRO A 82 -5.50 10.14 -1.94
CA PRO A 82 -4.35 9.28 -2.18
C PRO A 82 -4.51 8.54 -3.50
N TYR A 83 -3.40 8.26 -4.19
CA TYR A 83 -3.46 7.45 -5.41
C TYR A 83 -3.89 6.02 -5.10
N TYR A 84 -4.74 5.47 -5.97
CA TYR A 84 -5.26 4.11 -5.83
C TYR A 84 -4.16 3.05 -5.59
N LYS A 85 -3.07 3.11 -6.37
CA LYS A 85 -1.92 2.20 -6.25
C LYS A 85 -1.28 2.24 -4.85
N ASP A 86 -1.19 3.42 -4.25
CA ASP A 86 -0.56 3.60 -2.94
C ASP A 86 -1.49 3.12 -1.82
N VAL A 87 -2.81 3.28 -2.01
CA VAL A 87 -3.82 2.68 -1.12
C VAL A 87 -3.74 1.16 -1.17
N MET A 88 -3.71 0.53 -2.36
CA MET A 88 -3.63 -0.92 -2.48
C MET A 88 -2.33 -1.48 -1.90
N GLN A 89 -1.20 -0.80 -2.08
CA GLN A 89 0.06 -1.17 -1.44
C GLN A 89 -0.05 -1.12 0.09
N LEU A 90 -0.63 -0.06 0.65
CA LEU A 90 -0.83 0.05 2.09
C LEU A 90 -1.79 -1.03 2.63
N VAL A 91 -2.84 -1.38 1.87
CA VAL A 91 -3.76 -2.47 2.23
C VAL A 91 -3.04 -3.82 2.23
N ALA A 92 -2.09 -4.04 1.32
CA ALA A 92 -1.24 -5.24 1.35
C ALA A 92 -0.41 -5.29 2.65
N TYR A 93 0.11 -4.16 3.13
CA TYR A 93 0.76 -4.11 4.43
C TYR A 93 -0.19 -4.34 5.61
N PHE A 94 -1.46 -3.95 5.52
CA PHE A 94 -2.44 -4.34 6.54
C PHE A 94 -2.51 -5.86 6.66
N LEU A 95 -2.62 -6.58 5.52
CA LEU A 95 -2.68 -8.03 5.50
C LEU A 95 -1.40 -8.67 6.04
N ILE A 96 -0.23 -8.20 5.59
CA ILE A 96 1.07 -8.74 6.01
C ILE A 96 1.27 -8.55 7.52
N ILE A 97 1.01 -7.36 8.05
CA ILE A 97 1.20 -7.05 9.47
C ILE A 97 0.22 -7.84 10.34
N GLU A 98 -1.04 -7.98 9.90
CA GLU A 98 -2.03 -8.79 10.61
C GLU A 98 -1.60 -10.25 10.77
N ASP A 99 -1.01 -10.83 9.72
CA ASP A 99 -0.53 -12.21 9.73
C ASP A 99 0.77 -12.37 10.53
N VAL A 100 1.73 -11.45 10.37
CA VAL A 100 3.02 -11.53 11.06
C VAL A 100 2.90 -11.27 12.56
N TYR A 101 2.11 -10.27 12.95
CA TYR A 101 2.02 -9.83 14.34
C TYR A 101 0.75 -10.32 15.05
N GLN A 102 -0.13 -11.04 14.37
CA GLN A 102 -1.39 -11.56 14.92
C GLN A 102 -2.26 -10.47 15.57
N LYS A 103 -2.21 -9.25 14.99
CA LYS A 103 -2.91 -8.06 15.48
C LYS A 103 -3.62 -7.36 14.35
N ARG A 104 -4.91 -7.07 14.55
CA ARG A 104 -5.73 -6.35 13.57
C ARG A 104 -5.20 -4.94 13.33
N VAL A 105 -4.95 -4.59 12.07
CA VAL A 105 -4.58 -3.23 11.67
C VAL A 105 -5.85 -2.45 11.38
N LYS A 106 -6.09 -1.35 12.08
CA LYS A 106 -7.32 -0.55 11.88
C LYS A 106 -7.15 0.51 10.79
N ARG A 107 -5.94 1.02 10.61
CA ARG A 107 -5.59 2.06 9.65
C ARG A 107 -4.08 2.09 9.39
N GLY A 108 -3.69 2.82 8.36
CA GLY A 108 -2.31 3.20 8.08
C GLY A 108 -2.22 4.62 7.57
N ARG A 109 -1.01 5.06 7.22
CA ARG A 109 -0.78 6.37 6.64
C ARG A 109 0.02 6.29 5.35
N ILE A 110 -0.38 7.10 4.39
CA ILE A 110 0.42 7.41 3.19
C ILE A 110 0.87 8.86 3.35
N VAL A 111 2.17 9.10 3.30
CA VAL A 111 2.77 10.42 3.49
C VAL A 111 3.42 10.85 2.19
N TYR A 112 2.76 11.76 1.48
CA TYR A 112 3.26 12.43 0.30
C TYR A 112 4.18 13.61 0.68
N ARG A 113 4.82 14.24 -0.31
CA ARG A 113 5.67 15.42 -0.09
C ARG A 113 4.93 16.61 0.51
N ASN A 114 3.70 16.86 0.08
CA ASN A 114 2.90 18.03 0.44
C ASN A 114 1.79 17.73 1.46
N THR A 115 1.28 16.50 1.51
CA THR A 115 0.15 16.11 2.35
C THR A 115 0.30 14.69 2.90
N MET A 116 -0.64 14.24 3.72
CA MET A 116 -0.74 12.85 4.12
C MET A 116 -2.20 12.41 4.20
N PHE A 117 -2.42 11.10 4.07
CA PHE A 117 -3.73 10.50 4.21
C PHE A 117 -3.68 9.38 5.23
N GLU A 118 -4.60 9.42 6.18
CA GLU A 118 -4.90 8.27 7.02
C GLU A 118 -5.93 7.40 6.30
N VAL A 119 -5.59 6.15 6.04
CA VAL A 119 -6.41 5.19 5.30
C VAL A 119 -6.94 4.14 6.27
N TYR A 120 -8.26 4.00 6.37
CA TYR A 120 -8.92 3.02 7.23
C TYR A 120 -8.99 1.66 6.55
N ASN A 121 -8.67 0.59 7.28
CA ASN A 121 -8.73 -0.79 6.78
C ASN A 121 -10.20 -1.24 6.65
N ARG A 122 -10.82 -0.94 5.51
CA ARG A 122 -12.21 -1.26 5.19
C ARG A 122 -12.32 -2.56 4.41
N ARG A 123 -13.46 -3.24 4.55
CA ARG A 123 -13.73 -4.52 3.87
C ARG A 123 -13.69 -4.40 2.34
N HIS A 124 -14.19 -3.31 1.76
CA HIS A 124 -14.19 -3.13 0.31
C HIS A 124 -12.77 -3.03 -0.26
N LEU A 125 -11.86 -2.29 0.41
CA LEU A 125 -10.45 -2.20 0.00
C LEU A 125 -9.76 -3.56 0.03
N ARG A 126 -10.04 -4.39 1.05
CA ARG A 126 -9.51 -5.76 1.10
C ARG A 126 -10.04 -6.62 -0.05
N LYS A 127 -11.33 -6.49 -0.36
CA LYS A 127 -11.96 -7.20 -1.50
C LYS A 127 -11.31 -6.79 -2.82
N GLU A 128 -11.05 -5.50 -3.01
CA GLU A 128 -10.31 -4.99 -4.18
C GLU A 128 -8.91 -5.57 -4.26
N LEU A 129 -8.15 -5.56 -3.16
CA LEU A 129 -6.82 -6.15 -3.14
C LEU A 129 -6.86 -7.65 -3.48
N PHE A 130 -7.78 -8.41 -2.90
CA PHE A 130 -7.91 -9.84 -3.23
C PHE A 130 -8.27 -10.09 -4.70
N ASN A 131 -9.08 -9.21 -5.30
CA ASN A 131 -9.35 -9.30 -6.73
C ASN A 131 -8.09 -9.04 -7.56
N ILE A 132 -7.25 -8.06 -7.18
CA ILE A 132 -5.97 -7.79 -7.83
C ILE A 132 -5.04 -9.01 -7.71
N LEU A 133 -4.91 -9.58 -6.51
CA LEU A 133 -4.05 -10.77 -6.30
C LEU A 133 -4.51 -11.96 -7.15
N LYS A 134 -5.82 -12.19 -7.23
CA LYS A 134 -6.39 -13.23 -8.09
C LYS A 134 -6.13 -12.97 -9.57
N GLN A 135 -6.14 -11.72 -10.02
CA GLN A 135 -5.77 -11.38 -11.39
C GLN A 135 -4.28 -11.65 -11.64
N MET A 136 -3.41 -11.29 -10.71
CA MET A 136 -1.96 -11.55 -10.80
C MET A 136 -1.66 -13.05 -10.86
N GLU A 137 -2.32 -13.86 -10.04
CA GLU A 137 -2.22 -15.32 -10.05
C GLU A 137 -2.59 -15.90 -11.43
N LYS A 138 -3.76 -15.52 -11.97
CA LYS A 138 -4.18 -15.95 -13.31
C LYS A 138 -3.24 -15.49 -14.44
N MET A 139 -2.62 -14.32 -14.30
CA MET A 139 -1.61 -13.86 -15.27
C MET A 139 -0.35 -14.74 -15.23
N GLN A 140 0.05 -15.23 -14.05
CA GLN A 140 1.19 -16.14 -13.91
C GLN A 140 0.89 -17.53 -14.48
N GLU A 141 -0.35 -17.98 -14.39
CA GLU A 141 -0.82 -19.25 -14.96
C GLU A 141 -1.02 -19.18 -16.49
N GLY A 142 -1.06 -17.97 -17.07
CA GLY A 142 -1.35 -17.74 -18.49
C GLY A 142 -2.85 -17.73 -18.84
N ASP A 143 -3.72 -17.79 -17.82
CA ASP A 143 -5.18 -17.86 -17.95
C ASP A 143 -5.86 -16.49 -18.05
N TYR A 144 -5.10 -15.41 -17.89
CA TYR A 144 -5.60 -14.05 -17.97
C TYR A 144 -4.56 -13.07 -18.51
N TYR A 145 -4.96 -12.29 -19.52
CA TYR A 145 -4.22 -11.12 -19.98
C TYR A 145 -5.18 -9.92 -19.89
N PRO A 146 -4.84 -8.87 -19.12
CA PRO A 146 -5.69 -7.70 -19.04
C PRO A 146 -5.73 -6.99 -20.39
N GLU A 147 -6.90 -6.48 -20.76
CA GLU A 147 -6.99 -5.50 -21.85
C GLU A 147 -6.19 -4.25 -21.44
N VAL A 148 -5.21 -3.89 -22.24
CA VAL A 148 -4.36 -2.73 -21.98
C VAL A 148 -4.76 -1.60 -22.91
N ASN A 149 -5.13 -0.47 -22.32
CA ASN A 149 -5.30 0.78 -23.05
C ASN A 149 -4.00 1.59 -22.96
N PRO A 150 -3.16 1.57 -24.00
CA PRO A 150 -1.88 2.26 -23.93
C PRO A 150 -2.08 3.77 -23.87
N SER A 151 -1.26 4.44 -23.08
CA SER A 151 -1.27 5.89 -22.94
C SER A 151 0.16 6.38 -23.01
N PHE A 152 0.44 7.32 -23.91
CA PHE A 152 1.79 7.90 -24.03
C PHE A 152 2.32 8.38 -22.68
N ALA A 153 1.47 9.03 -21.86
CA ALA A 153 1.85 9.56 -20.56
C ALA A 153 2.32 8.47 -19.57
N LEU A 154 1.70 7.28 -19.61
CA LEU A 154 2.06 6.14 -18.75
C LEU A 154 3.19 5.30 -19.36
N CYS A 155 3.09 5.01 -20.66
CA CYS A 155 4.03 4.15 -21.37
C CYS A 155 5.42 4.78 -21.49
N ARG A 156 5.55 6.11 -21.62
CA ARG A 156 6.86 6.76 -21.79
C ARG A 156 7.82 6.54 -20.62
N PHE A 157 7.30 6.29 -19.42
CA PHE A 157 8.06 6.04 -18.19
C PHE A 157 8.03 4.57 -17.75
N CYS A 158 7.38 3.70 -18.51
CA CYS A 158 7.31 2.27 -18.19
C CYS A 158 8.68 1.62 -18.40
N LEU A 159 9.19 0.88 -17.41
CA LEU A 159 10.46 0.15 -17.53
C LEU A 159 10.43 -0.93 -18.63
N CYS A 160 9.24 -1.43 -18.96
CA CYS A 160 9.05 -2.42 -20.02
C CYS A 160 9.02 -1.80 -21.43
N ARG A 161 9.01 -0.46 -21.53
CA ARG A 161 9.03 0.24 -22.81
C ARG A 161 10.31 -0.14 -23.58
N ASP A 162 10.15 -0.43 -24.88
CA ASP A 162 11.24 -0.79 -25.80
C ASP A 162 12.07 -2.03 -25.38
N THR A 163 11.59 -2.79 -24.39
CA THR A 163 12.18 -4.06 -23.95
C THR A 163 11.24 -5.22 -24.26
N VAL A 164 10.37 -5.57 -23.31
CA VAL A 164 9.44 -6.71 -23.40
C VAL A 164 8.00 -6.30 -23.72
N CYS A 165 7.67 -5.00 -23.68
CA CYS A 165 6.33 -4.53 -23.97
C CYS A 165 6.06 -4.50 -25.48
N GLU A 166 5.14 -5.33 -25.94
CA GLU A 166 4.71 -5.40 -27.34
C GLU A 166 3.72 -4.28 -27.72
N ILE A 167 3.08 -3.65 -26.73
CA ILE A 167 1.95 -2.73 -26.92
C ILE A 167 2.41 -1.33 -27.35
N TYR A 168 3.51 -0.83 -26.78
CA TYR A 168 3.97 0.54 -27.05
C TYR A 168 4.33 0.76 -28.53
N LYS A 169 4.90 -0.24 -29.19
CA LYS A 169 5.29 -0.18 -30.61
C LYS A 169 4.10 0.11 -31.54
N ASN A 170 2.88 -0.19 -31.09
CA ASN A 170 1.65 0.03 -31.85
C ASN A 170 0.98 1.40 -31.60
N THR A 171 1.55 2.26 -30.74
CA THR A 171 1.01 3.62 -30.47
C THR A 171 1.68 4.75 -31.26
N SER A 172 2.60 4.42 -32.18
CA SER A 172 3.32 5.40 -33.02
C SER A 172 2.83 5.46 -34.47
N LYS A 173 1.57 5.09 -34.72
CA LYS A 173 0.88 5.34 -36.00
C LYS A 173 -0.26 6.32 -35.80
#